data_AF-A0A7X7GXN6-F1
#
_entry.id   AF-A0A7X7GXN6-F1
#
_cell.length_a   1.000
_cell.length_b   1.000
_cell.length_c   1.000
_cell.angle_alpha   90.00
_cell.angle_beta   90.00
_cell.angle_gamma   90.00
#
_symmetry.space_group_name_H-M   'P 1'
#
loop_
_entity.id
_entity.type
_entity.pdbx_description
1 polymer ?
#
loop_
_entity_poly.entity_id
_entity_poly.type
_entity_poly.pdbx_seq_one_letter_code
_entity_poly.pdbx_strand_id
1 'polypeptide(L)'
;MRYDANDTDALRSWASTAPLETWKQDPVGAVNGVGINTYQYLRMMGGVDTSMPDKIVRRVIASLVSEAGVVLPTDDDLALIQTIESIGRITGYRPIELCWMTWMIQSEGKTMRMEKYRDLLQRI
;
A
#
# COMPACT_ATOMS: atom_id res chain seq x y z
N MET A 1 18.87 27.38 -2.61
CA MET A 1 17.76 26.51 -2.19
C MET A 1 16.52 27.00 -2.92
N ARG A 2 16.03 26.27 -3.92
CA ARG A 2 14.87 26.71 -4.73
C ARG A 2 13.59 26.41 -3.96
N TYR A 3 12.81 27.44 -3.66
CA TYR A 3 11.52 27.37 -2.97
C TYR A 3 10.33 27.45 -3.98
N ASP A 4 10.53 26.99 -5.22
CA ASP A 4 9.54 27.20 -6.31
C ASP A 4 8.74 25.94 -6.68
N ALA A 5 8.88 24.83 -5.94
CA ALA A 5 8.04 23.65 -6.11
C ALA A 5 6.82 23.77 -5.19
N ASN A 6 5.61 23.68 -5.75
CA ASN A 6 4.41 23.53 -4.93
C ASN A 6 4.51 22.23 -4.10
N ASP A 7 3.79 22.15 -2.99
CA ASP A 7 3.88 21.01 -2.06
C ASP A 7 3.57 19.67 -2.74
N THR A 8 2.72 19.67 -3.78
CA THR A 8 2.39 18.46 -4.55
C THR A 8 3.60 17.96 -5.33
N ASP A 9 4.32 18.84 -6.02
CA ASP A 9 5.51 18.49 -6.78
C ASP A 9 6.67 18.10 -5.86
N ALA A 10 6.79 18.74 -4.68
CA ALA A 10 7.74 18.34 -3.65
C ALA A 10 7.47 16.91 -3.15
N LEU A 11 6.22 16.57 -2.85
CA LEU A 11 5.84 15.22 -2.41
C LEU A 11 6.12 14.18 -3.50
N ARG A 12 5.75 14.47 -4.76
CA ARG A 12 6.00 13.58 -5.90
C ARG A 12 7.50 13.35 -6.12
N SER A 13 8.28 14.43 -6.08
CA SER A 13 9.73 14.37 -6.24
C SER A 13 10.36 13.50 -5.16
N TRP A 14 10.03 13.73 -3.89
CA TRP A 14 10.52 12.90 -2.79
C TRP A 14 10.12 11.43 -2.97
N ALA A 15 8.83 11.17 -3.20
CA ALA A 15 8.29 9.82 -3.28
C ALA A 15 8.95 9.00 -4.39
N SER A 16 9.21 9.62 -5.56
CA SER A 16 9.85 8.96 -6.71
C SER A 16 11.27 8.46 -6.43
N THR A 17 11.96 9.03 -5.44
CA THR A 17 13.33 8.66 -5.06
C THR A 17 13.43 8.04 -3.66
N ALA A 18 12.31 7.98 -2.92
CA ALA A 18 12.24 7.49 -1.55
C ALA A 18 12.57 5.98 -1.47
N PRO A 19 13.63 5.57 -0.76
CA PRO A 19 14.08 4.18 -0.73
C PRO A 19 13.16 3.31 0.13
N LEU A 20 12.85 2.09 -0.33
CA LEU A 20 12.01 1.15 0.42
C LEU A 20 12.83 0.37 1.47
N GLU A 21 13.96 -0.20 1.08
CA GLU A 21 14.73 -1.13 1.91
C GLU A 21 15.47 -0.39 3.04
N THR A 22 15.96 0.81 2.74
CA THR A 22 16.66 1.68 3.69
C THR A 22 15.79 2.83 4.17
N TRP A 23 14.46 2.69 4.12
CA TRP A 23 13.50 3.75 4.43
C TRP A 23 13.75 4.48 5.76
N LYS A 24 14.27 3.79 6.79
CA LYS A 24 14.61 4.39 8.09
C LYS A 24 15.74 5.42 8.02
N GLN A 25 16.54 5.41 6.97
CA GLN A 25 17.62 6.37 6.70
C GLN A 25 17.11 7.60 5.93
N ASP A 26 15.92 7.50 5.32
CA ASP A 26 15.28 8.63 4.66
C ASP A 26 14.81 9.66 5.70
N PRO A 27 14.93 10.98 5.44
CA PRO A 27 14.52 12.01 6.40
C PRO A 27 13.06 11.88 6.86
N VAL A 28 12.13 11.45 5.99
CA VAL A 28 10.72 11.23 6.35
C VAL A 28 10.57 9.95 7.16
N GLY A 29 11.30 8.88 6.80
CA GLY A 29 11.28 7.61 7.53
C GLY A 29 11.94 7.68 8.91
N ALA A 30 12.85 8.63 9.13
CA ALA A 30 13.50 8.88 10.42
C ALA A 30 12.65 9.70 11.39
N VAL A 31 11.50 10.24 10.97
CA VAL A 31 10.61 11.01 11.85
C VAL A 31 9.97 10.09 12.89
N ASN A 32 10.03 10.51 14.17
CA ASN A 32 9.39 9.78 15.26
C ASN A 32 7.88 9.62 15.01
N GLY A 33 7.41 8.37 15.05
CA GLY A 33 6.01 8.01 14.77
C GLY A 33 5.74 7.64 13.30
N VAL A 34 6.69 7.83 12.39
CA VAL A 34 6.60 7.30 11.02
C VAL A 34 7.04 5.85 11.01
N GLY A 35 6.09 4.93 10.88
CA GLY A 35 6.32 3.53 10.57
C GLY A 35 6.31 3.27 9.06
N ILE A 36 6.67 2.04 8.66
CA ILE A 36 6.66 1.63 7.25
C ILE A 36 5.29 1.80 6.59
N ASN A 37 4.19 1.59 7.33
CA ASN A 37 2.83 1.86 6.82
C ASN A 37 2.64 3.32 6.42
N THR A 38 3.00 4.25 7.30
CA THR A 38 2.90 5.69 7.03
C THR A 38 3.84 6.10 5.89
N TYR A 39 5.05 5.56 5.88
CA TYR A 39 6.04 5.82 4.83
C TYR A 39 5.52 5.39 3.44
N GLN A 40 4.99 4.16 3.35
CA GLN A 40 4.37 3.63 2.14
C GLN A 40 3.13 4.42 1.71
N TYR A 41 2.30 4.85 2.67
CA TYR A 41 1.15 5.70 2.38
C TYR A 41 1.58 7.02 1.74
N LEU A 42 2.61 7.68 2.29
CA LEU A 42 3.13 8.92 1.72
C LEU A 42 3.73 8.70 0.33
N ARG A 43 4.47 7.60 0.11
CA ARG A 43 4.98 7.24 -1.23
C ARG A 43 3.84 7.05 -2.23
N MET A 44 2.78 6.36 -1.82
CA MET A 44 1.58 6.15 -2.62
C MET A 44 0.87 7.47 -2.96
N MET A 45 0.71 8.37 -1.97
CA MET A 45 0.16 9.72 -2.19
C MET A 45 1.04 10.58 -3.11
N GLY A 46 2.35 10.37 -3.07
CA GLY A 46 3.31 10.96 -4.01
C GLY A 46 3.33 10.32 -5.40
N GLY A 47 2.45 9.34 -5.67
CA GLY A 47 2.27 8.73 -6.98
C GLY A 47 3.11 7.48 -7.24
N VAL A 48 3.80 6.95 -6.23
CA VAL A 48 4.48 5.65 -6.34
C VAL A 48 3.44 4.54 -6.35
N ASP A 49 3.50 3.68 -7.36
CA ASP A 49 2.67 2.48 -7.43
C ASP A 49 3.19 1.42 -6.46
N THR A 50 2.66 1.44 -5.23
CA THR A 50 3.10 0.57 -4.14
C THR A 50 1.93 0.21 -3.23
N SER A 51 2.17 -0.64 -2.24
CA SER A 51 1.17 -1.10 -1.27
C SER A 51 1.57 -0.74 0.16
N MET A 52 0.58 -0.50 1.02
CA MET A 52 0.79 -0.36 2.46
C MET A 52 0.69 -1.73 3.15
N PRO A 53 1.66 -2.14 3.98
CA PRO A 53 1.62 -3.43 4.68
C PRO A 53 0.78 -3.37 5.98
N ASP A 54 -0.44 -2.83 5.91
CA ASP A 54 -1.32 -2.78 7.08
C ASP A 54 -1.98 -4.12 7.42
N LYS A 55 -2.66 -4.19 8.57
CA LYS A 55 -3.27 -5.42 9.10
C LYS A 55 -4.39 -5.98 8.22
N ILE A 56 -5.15 -5.13 7.52
CA ILE A 56 -6.23 -5.55 6.62
C ILE A 56 -5.61 -6.13 5.34
N VAL A 57 -4.67 -5.40 4.74
CA VAL A 57 -3.93 -5.83 3.54
C VAL A 57 -3.29 -7.19 3.81
N ARG A 58 -2.53 -7.32 4.91
CA ARG A 58 -1.88 -8.57 5.32
C ARG A 58 -2.87 -9.74 5.43
N ARG A 59 -4.02 -9.52 6.09
CA ARG A 59 -5.04 -10.56 6.29
C ARG A 59 -5.64 -11.04 4.97
N VAL A 60 -5.99 -10.11 4.09
CA VAL A 60 -6.61 -10.44 2.80
C VAL A 60 -5.60 -11.16 1.90
N ILE A 61 -4.38 -10.63 1.78
CA ILE A 61 -3.32 -11.26 0.98
C ILE A 61 -2.99 -12.66 1.52
N ALA A 62 -2.89 -12.83 2.84
CA ALA A 62 -2.70 -14.14 3.46
C ALA A 62 -3.81 -15.14 3.10
N SER A 63 -5.08 -14.72 3.10
CA SER A 63 -6.20 -15.58 2.67
C SER A 63 -6.07 -15.99 1.21
N LEU A 64 -5.79 -15.03 0.32
CA LEU A 64 -5.69 -15.26 -1.12
C LEU A 64 -4.56 -16.24 -1.47
N VAL A 65 -3.37 -16.06 -0.90
CA VAL A 65 -2.26 -16.99 -1.16
C VAL A 65 -2.53 -18.37 -0.56
N SER A 66 -3.15 -18.43 0.62
CA SER A 66 -3.52 -19.69 1.26
C SER A 66 -4.53 -20.49 0.42
N GLU A 67 -5.54 -19.82 -0.16
CA GLU A 67 -6.49 -20.43 -1.10
C GLU A 67 -5.81 -20.95 -2.38
N ALA A 68 -4.71 -20.34 -2.79
CA ALA A 68 -3.86 -20.80 -3.89
C ALA A 68 -2.86 -21.90 -3.49
N GLY A 69 -2.89 -22.40 -2.25
CA GLY A 69 -1.97 -23.41 -1.73
C GLY A 69 -0.57 -22.87 -1.42
N VAL A 70 -0.43 -21.54 -1.28
CA VAL A 70 0.83 -20.84 -0.97
C VAL A 70 0.74 -20.25 0.44
N VAL A 71 1.77 -20.45 1.26
CA VAL A 71 1.84 -19.80 2.57
C VAL A 71 2.45 -18.41 2.39
N LEU A 72 1.82 -17.38 2.95
CA LEU A 72 2.41 -16.04 2.97
C LEU A 72 3.77 -16.11 3.69
N PRO A 73 4.89 -15.77 3.03
CA PRO A 73 6.18 -16.22 3.51
C PRO A 73 6.65 -15.57 4.82
N THR A 74 6.09 -14.42 5.24
CA THR A 74 6.65 -13.66 6.38
C THR A 74 5.67 -12.74 7.11
N ASP A 75 5.87 -12.55 8.42
CA ASP A 75 5.33 -11.43 9.21
C ASP A 75 6.07 -10.10 8.97
N ASP A 76 7.12 -10.11 8.15
CA ASP A 76 7.86 -8.92 7.74
C ASP A 76 7.05 -8.05 6.76
N ASP A 77 7.15 -6.73 6.92
CA ASP A 77 6.38 -5.76 6.14
C ASP A 77 6.98 -5.54 4.75
N LEU A 78 8.31 -5.59 4.60
CA LEU A 78 8.97 -5.42 3.29
C LEU A 78 8.70 -6.63 2.40
N ALA A 79 8.80 -7.84 2.95
CA ALA A 79 8.47 -9.06 2.23
C ALA A 79 6.97 -9.15 1.86
N LEU A 80 6.06 -8.58 2.66
CA LEU A 80 4.65 -8.44 2.27
C LEU A 80 4.51 -7.53 1.04
N ILE A 81 5.18 -6.36 1.02
CA ILE A 81 5.17 -5.44 -0.13
C ILE A 81 5.68 -6.15 -1.39
N GLN A 82 6.82 -6.84 -1.31
CA GLN A 82 7.40 -7.62 -2.42
C GLN A 82 6.48 -8.75 -2.90
N THR A 83 5.74 -9.38 -1.98
CA THR A 83 4.73 -10.39 -2.33
C THR A 83 3.60 -9.77 -3.14
N ILE A 84 3.08 -8.61 -2.72
CA ILE A 84 2.01 -7.89 -3.44
C ILE A 84 2.50 -7.45 -4.82
N GLU A 85 3.74 -6.95 -4.94
CA GLU A 85 4.35 -6.63 -6.23
C GLU A 85 4.46 -7.86 -7.15
N SER A 86 4.75 -9.03 -6.58
CA SER A 86 4.81 -10.29 -7.34
C SER A 86 3.42 -10.71 -7.83
N ILE A 87 2.39 -10.60 -6.98
CA ILE A 87 0.99 -10.83 -7.37
C ILE A 87 0.59 -9.87 -8.49
N GLY A 88 0.94 -8.59 -8.38
CA GLY A 88 0.64 -7.60 -9.41
C GLY A 88 1.26 -7.95 -10.76
N ARG A 89 2.53 -8.35 -10.78
CA ARG A 89 3.22 -8.81 -11.99
C ARG A 89 2.55 -10.02 -12.65
N ILE A 90 2.01 -10.95 -11.86
CA ILE A 90 1.36 -12.18 -12.37
C ILE A 90 -0.06 -11.87 -12.87
N THR A 91 -0.78 -11.00 -12.19
CA THR A 91 -2.22 -10.74 -12.44
C THR A 91 -2.46 -9.58 -13.41
N GLY A 92 -1.47 -8.71 -13.62
CA GLY A 92 -1.61 -7.47 -14.38
C GLY A 92 -2.19 -6.31 -13.56
N TYR A 93 -2.56 -6.54 -12.29
CA TYR A 93 -2.99 -5.46 -11.39
C TYR A 93 -1.79 -4.70 -10.82
N ARG A 94 -1.97 -3.40 -10.63
CA ARG A 94 -0.98 -2.56 -9.96
C ARG A 94 -0.97 -2.83 -8.44
N PRO A 95 0.20 -2.78 -7.76
CA PRO A 95 0.27 -2.85 -6.30
C PRO A 95 -0.71 -1.93 -5.57
N ILE A 96 -0.90 -0.70 -6.07
CA ILE A 96 -1.87 0.24 -5.48
C ILE A 96 -3.32 -0.27 -5.62
N GLU A 97 -3.67 -0.90 -6.75
CA GLU A 97 -5.00 -1.46 -6.99
C GLU A 97 -5.26 -2.64 -6.07
N LEU A 98 -4.29 -3.56 -5.95
CA LEU A 98 -4.35 -4.67 -5.01
C LEU A 98 -4.53 -4.18 -3.58
N CYS A 99 -3.78 -3.14 -3.18
CA CYS A 99 -3.91 -2.52 -1.86
C CYS A 99 -5.33 -1.98 -1.64
N TRP A 100 -5.87 -1.15 -2.56
CA TRP A 100 -7.22 -0.60 -2.42
C TRP A 100 -8.32 -1.67 -2.43
N MET A 101 -8.19 -2.71 -3.26
CA MET A 101 -9.14 -3.82 -3.29
C MET A 101 -9.23 -4.52 -1.93
N THR A 102 -8.10 -4.71 -1.25
CA THR A 102 -8.11 -5.32 0.10
C THR A 102 -8.87 -4.43 1.11
N TRP A 103 -8.78 -3.11 0.99
CA TRP A 103 -9.51 -2.16 1.84
C TRP A 103 -11.02 -2.16 1.61
N MET A 104 -11.48 -2.66 0.45
CA MET A 104 -12.90 -2.82 0.11
C MET A 104 -13.50 -4.14 0.64
N ILE A 105 -12.68 -5.04 1.16
CA ILE A 105 -13.13 -6.29 1.77
C ILE A 105 -13.39 -6.07 3.27
N GLN A 106 -14.60 -6.38 3.73
CA GLN A 106 -14.95 -6.29 5.15
C GLN A 106 -14.62 -7.61 5.85
N SER A 107 -13.71 -7.58 6.83
CA SER A 107 -13.27 -8.81 7.51
C SER A 107 -14.29 -9.42 8.47
N GLU A 108 -15.33 -8.70 8.87
CA GLU A 108 -16.19 -9.07 10.02
C GLU A 108 -17.60 -9.58 9.62
N GLY A 109 -17.93 -9.69 8.33
CA GLY A 109 -19.32 -10.00 7.94
C GLY A 109 -19.56 -10.79 6.66
N LYS A 110 -18.52 -11.23 5.94
CA LYS A 110 -18.65 -11.79 4.57
C LYS A 110 -19.39 -10.85 3.58
N THR A 111 -19.55 -9.57 3.93
CA THR A 111 -20.18 -8.54 3.10
C THR A 111 -19.09 -7.65 2.52
N MET A 112 -19.20 -7.24 1.26
CA MET A 112 -18.24 -6.32 0.65
C MET A 112 -18.51 -4.90 1.16
N ARG A 113 -17.49 -4.12 1.60
CA ARG A 113 -17.69 -2.69 1.97
C ARG A 113 -18.29 -1.89 0.82
N MET A 114 -17.99 -2.32 -0.41
CA MET A 114 -18.53 -1.74 -1.63
C MET A 114 -20.06 -1.83 -1.71
N GLU A 115 -20.69 -2.84 -1.09
CA GLU A 115 -22.16 -2.90 -1.00
C GLU A 115 -22.69 -1.87 0.00
N LYS A 116 -22.01 -1.73 1.15
CA LYS A 116 -22.36 -0.74 2.17
C LYS A 116 -22.26 0.70 1.66
N TYR A 117 -21.26 0.99 0.81
CA TYR A 117 -20.98 2.34 0.30
C TYR A 117 -21.31 2.51 -1.18
N ARG A 118 -22.13 1.62 -1.77
CA ARG A 118 -22.46 1.61 -3.20
C ARG A 118 -22.90 2.98 -3.70
N ASP A 119 -23.82 3.61 -2.99
CA ASP A 119 -24.41 4.90 -3.39
C ASP A 119 -23.42 6.05 -3.31
N LEU A 120 -22.42 5.96 -2.42
CA LEU A 120 -21.34 6.94 -2.32
C LEU A 120 -20.31 6.76 -3.43
N LEU A 121 -19.95 5.52 -3.76
CA LEU A 121 -19.00 5.20 -4.83
C LEU A 121 -19.55 5.55 -6.22
N GLN A 122 -20.86 5.55 -6.42
CA GLN A 122 -21.49 6.01 -7.67
C GLN A 122 -21.43 7.53 -7.89
N ARG A 123 -21.03 8.30 -6.87
CA ARG A 123 -21.04 9.78 -6.89
C ARG A 123 -19.66 10.41 -7.08
N ILE A 124 -18.62 9.61 -7.21
CA ILE A 124 -17.20 10.00 -7.35
C ILE A 124 -16.68 9.48 -8.68
#